data_AF-A0A956NT86-F1
#
_entry.id   AF-A0A956NT86-F1
#
_cell.length_a   1.000
_cell.length_b   1.000
_cell.length_c   1.000
_cell.angle_alpha   90.00
_cell.angle_beta   90.00
_cell.angle_gamma   90.00
#
_symmetry.space_group_name_H-M   'P 1'
#
loop_
_entity.id
_entity.type
_entity.pdbx_description
1 polymer ?
#
loop_
_entity_poly.entity_id
_entity_poly.type
_entity_poly.pdbx_seq_one_letter_code
_entity_poly.pdbx_strand_id
1 'polypeptide(L)'
;MMEDLSPGRDDIAPAPSEETPVDGMSCASGAEKMKAQAMASGKSELMQRLETDYPKGPHDQPQSMCPAFGSLRVGLRMRRVGTILSGSACCVYGLTFTSHFYGAKRSVGYVPFNSESLVTGKLYEDIRDAVHEMADPGAYD
;
A
#
# COMPACT_ATOMS: atom_id res chain seq x y z
N MET A 1 -12.80 9.18 23.87
CA MET A 1 -13.00 7.73 23.98
C MET A 1 -13.70 7.34 22.70
N MET A 2 -13.04 6.55 21.86
CA MET A 2 -13.61 6.04 20.62
C MET A 2 -14.04 4.62 20.96
N GLU A 3 -15.29 4.45 21.37
CA GLU A 3 -15.86 3.13 21.64
C GLU A 3 -15.59 2.19 20.45
N ASP A 4 -15.08 1.01 20.77
CA ASP A 4 -14.79 -0.06 19.83
C ASP A 4 -16.11 -0.57 19.23
N LEU A 5 -16.45 -0.06 18.05
CA LEU A 5 -17.65 -0.36 17.28
C LEU A 5 -17.50 -1.61 16.39
N SER A 6 -16.42 -2.38 16.55
CA SER A 6 -16.26 -3.63 15.81
C SER A 6 -17.20 -4.70 16.39
N PRO A 7 -18.14 -5.26 15.62
CA PRO A 7 -19.01 -6.32 16.13
C PRO A 7 -18.15 -7.50 16.59
N GLY A 8 -18.52 -8.07 17.75
CA GLY A 8 -17.83 -9.21 18.31
C GLY A 8 -17.92 -10.40 17.38
N ARG A 9 -16.95 -11.31 17.46
CA ARG A 9 -16.92 -12.55 16.67
C ARG A 9 -18.18 -13.42 16.89
N ASP A 10 -18.88 -13.20 18.00
CA ASP A 10 -20.12 -13.85 18.41
C ASP A 10 -21.39 -13.18 17.84
N ASP A 11 -21.31 -11.96 17.31
CA ASP A 11 -22.44 -11.23 16.69
C ASP A 11 -22.65 -11.60 15.21
N ILE A 12 -21.75 -12.39 14.63
CA ILE A 12 -21.84 -12.90 13.26
C ILE A 12 -22.61 -14.22 13.31
N ALA A 13 -23.95 -14.13 13.23
CA ALA A 13 -24.78 -15.33 13.09
C ALA A 13 -24.42 -16.11 11.80
N PRO A 14 -24.32 -17.45 11.85
CA PRO A 14 -24.10 -18.24 10.65
C PRO A 14 -25.30 -18.07 9.71
N ALA A 15 -25.02 -17.66 8.47
CA ALA A 15 -26.06 -17.51 7.46
C ALA A 15 -26.72 -18.88 7.17
N PRO A 16 -28.06 -18.94 7.00
CA PRO A 16 -28.73 -20.17 6.59
C PRO A 16 -28.20 -20.61 5.21
N SER A 17 -27.72 -21.84 5.13
CA SER A 17 -27.21 -22.44 3.91
C SER A 17 -28.36 -23.00 3.07
N GLU A 18 -29.07 -22.14 2.34
CA GLU A 18 -29.84 -22.59 1.18
C GLU A 18 -28.90 -22.65 -0.03
N GLU A 19 -28.61 -23.89 -0.47
CA GLU A 19 -27.77 -24.19 -1.63
C GLU A 19 -28.45 -23.68 -2.91
N THR A 20 -28.12 -22.45 -3.31
CA THR A 20 -28.38 -21.98 -4.66
C THR A 20 -27.37 -22.61 -5.62
N PRO A 21 -27.76 -23.06 -6.83
CA PRO A 21 -26.85 -23.77 -7.72
C PRO A 21 -25.68 -22.88 -8.12
N VAL A 22 -24.47 -23.30 -7.76
CA VAL A 22 -23.19 -22.61 -7.96
C VAL A 22 -22.60 -22.85 -9.34
N ASP A 23 -23.41 -22.79 -10.41
CA ASP A 23 -22.86 -23.01 -11.75
C ASP A 23 -22.30 -21.70 -12.33
N GLY A 24 -20.97 -21.64 -12.47
CA GLY A 24 -20.24 -20.58 -13.20
C GLY A 24 -19.72 -19.39 -12.38
N MET A 25 -19.83 -19.37 -11.05
CA MET A 25 -19.42 -18.22 -10.24
C MET A 25 -18.03 -18.45 -9.60
N SER A 26 -16.97 -17.99 -10.26
CA SER A 26 -15.65 -17.86 -9.64
C SER A 26 -15.48 -16.49 -8.96
N CYS A 27 -14.45 -16.30 -8.14
CA CYS A 27 -14.07 -14.99 -7.59
C CYS A 27 -13.83 -13.91 -8.68
N ALA A 28 -13.78 -14.28 -9.97
CA ALA A 28 -13.67 -13.36 -11.09
C ALA A 28 -15.03 -12.87 -11.64
N SER A 29 -16.17 -13.28 -11.05
CA SER A 29 -17.52 -12.97 -11.55
C SER A 29 -17.95 -11.48 -11.47
N GLY A 30 -17.13 -10.62 -10.86
CA GLY A 30 -17.33 -9.16 -10.79
C GLY A 30 -18.15 -8.70 -9.59
N ALA A 31 -17.83 -7.52 -9.07
CA ALA A 31 -18.37 -7.00 -7.81
C ALA A 31 -19.90 -6.85 -7.80
N GLU A 32 -20.52 -6.52 -8.93
CA GLU A 32 -21.98 -6.36 -9.06
C GLU A 32 -22.73 -7.69 -8.88
N LYS A 33 -22.22 -8.78 -9.48
CA LYS A 33 -22.85 -10.11 -9.35
C LYS A 33 -22.74 -10.64 -7.92
N MET A 34 -21.60 -10.43 -7.27
CA MET A 34 -21.43 -10.78 -5.85
C MET A 34 -22.36 -9.96 -4.95
N LYS A 35 -22.52 -8.66 -5.20
CA LYS A 35 -23.45 -7.81 -4.45
C LYS A 35 -24.90 -8.25 -4.63
N ALA A 36 -25.32 -8.55 -5.87
CA ALA A 36 -26.68 -9.02 -6.16
C ALA A 36 -26.99 -10.36 -5.47
N GLN A 37 -26.03 -11.29 -5.44
CA GLN A 37 -26.19 -12.55 -4.72
C GLN A 37 -26.27 -12.35 -3.21
N ALA A 38 -25.42 -11.50 -2.63
CA ALA A 38 -25.48 -11.19 -1.20
C ALA A 38 -26.84 -10.61 -0.79
N MET A 39 -27.42 -9.74 -1.63
CA MET A 39 -28.77 -9.22 -1.45
C MET A 39 -29.83 -10.33 -1.56
N ALA A 40 -29.71 -11.23 -2.55
CA ALA A 40 -30.62 -12.37 -2.72
C ALA A 40 -30.54 -13.40 -1.59
N SER A 41 -29.39 -13.54 -0.94
CA SER A 41 -29.18 -14.41 0.24
C SER A 41 -29.59 -13.76 1.56
N GLY A 42 -30.40 -12.70 1.53
CA GLY A 42 -30.96 -12.06 2.72
C GLY A 42 -29.99 -11.16 3.50
N LYS A 43 -28.81 -10.82 2.95
CA LYS A 43 -27.83 -9.93 3.62
C LYS A 43 -28.04 -8.45 3.30
N SER A 44 -29.25 -8.07 2.88
CA SER A 44 -29.55 -6.75 2.31
C SER A 44 -29.26 -5.60 3.27
N GLU A 45 -29.67 -5.77 4.53
CA GLU A 45 -29.47 -4.77 5.59
C GLU A 45 -27.98 -4.62 5.94
N LEU A 46 -27.26 -5.74 6.06
CA LEU A 46 -25.81 -5.73 6.30
C LEU A 46 -25.07 -5.00 5.19
N MET A 47 -25.42 -5.28 3.92
CA MET A 47 -24.78 -4.61 2.78
C MET A 47 -25.07 -3.11 2.77
N GLN A 48 -26.29 -2.67 3.13
CA GLN A 48 -26.62 -1.24 3.23
C GLN A 48 -25.83 -0.52 4.34
N ARG A 49 -25.66 -1.16 5.51
CA ARG A 49 -24.80 -0.61 6.59
C ARG A 49 -23.35 -0.50 6.12
N LEU A 50 -22.81 -1.54 5.51
CA LEU A 50 -21.43 -1.52 4.98
C LEU A 50 -21.22 -0.41 3.94
N GLU A 51 -22.18 -0.18 3.05
CA GLU A 51 -22.07 0.92 2.07
C GLU A 51 -22.15 2.32 2.70
N THR A 52 -22.84 2.43 3.84
CA THR A 52 -22.95 3.67 4.60
C THR A 52 -21.68 3.94 5.40
N ASP A 53 -21.14 2.91 6.07
CA ASP A 53 -19.99 3.01 6.97
C ASP A 53 -18.64 3.04 6.22
N TYR A 54 -18.57 2.38 5.06
CA TYR A 54 -17.39 2.31 4.20
C TYR A 54 -17.67 2.96 2.85
N PRO A 55 -17.75 4.30 2.80
CA PRO A 55 -17.98 5.01 1.56
C PRO A 55 -16.86 4.68 0.56
N LYS A 56 -17.28 4.33 -0.67
CA LYS A 56 -16.36 4.00 -1.75
C LYS A 56 -15.40 5.17 -2.00
N GLY A 57 -14.13 4.84 -2.05
CA GLY A 57 -13.06 5.83 -2.06
C GLY A 57 -11.96 5.48 -3.06
N PRO A 58 -10.81 6.17 -2.99
CA PRO A 58 -9.66 5.90 -3.86
C PRO A 58 -9.16 4.44 -3.82
N HIS A 59 -9.57 3.66 -2.82
CA HIS A 59 -9.25 2.24 -2.68
C HIS A 59 -10.02 1.32 -3.63
N ASP A 60 -11.14 1.75 -4.22
CA ASP A 60 -11.90 1.00 -5.23
C ASP A 60 -11.37 1.21 -6.66
N GLN A 61 -10.37 2.08 -6.82
CA GLN A 61 -9.69 2.30 -8.10
C GLN A 61 -8.64 1.21 -8.35
N PRO A 62 -8.18 1.04 -9.61
CA PRO A 62 -7.05 0.18 -9.90
C PRO A 62 -5.90 0.53 -8.94
N GLN A 63 -5.39 -0.49 -8.24
CA GLN A 63 -4.31 -0.30 -7.29
C GLN A 63 -3.11 0.30 -8.03
N SER A 64 -2.80 1.56 -7.73
CA SER A 64 -1.66 2.26 -8.29
C SER A 64 -0.46 2.11 -7.35
N MET A 65 0.73 2.09 -7.92
CA MET A 65 1.96 2.12 -7.13
C MET A 65 2.10 3.47 -6.44
N CYS A 66 2.78 3.49 -5.29
CA CYS A 66 3.02 4.74 -4.57
C CYS A 66 3.86 5.73 -5.41
N PRO A 67 3.72 7.05 -5.21
CA PRO A 67 4.46 8.06 -5.98
C PRO A 67 6.00 7.89 -5.94
N ALA A 68 6.54 7.32 -4.85
CA ALA A 68 7.96 7.03 -4.72
C ALA A 68 8.47 6.02 -5.76
N PHE A 69 7.62 5.09 -6.20
CA PHE A 69 7.97 4.18 -7.30
C PHE A 69 8.17 4.94 -8.62
N GLY A 70 7.30 5.90 -8.91
CA GLY A 70 7.41 6.76 -10.08
C GLY A 70 8.66 7.63 -10.06
N SER A 71 8.94 8.28 -8.92
CA SER A 71 10.13 9.13 -8.77
C SER A 71 11.42 8.31 -8.88
N LEU A 72 11.48 7.12 -8.28
CA LEU A 72 12.61 6.20 -8.40
C LEU A 72 12.85 5.80 -9.85
N ARG A 73 11.79 5.43 -10.58
CA ARG A 73 11.89 5.05 -12.00
C ARG A 73 12.50 6.17 -12.85
N VAL A 74 12.12 7.41 -12.60
CA VAL A 74 12.65 8.58 -13.33
C VAL A 74 14.08 8.88 -12.90
N GLY A 75 14.33 9.01 -11.59
CA GLY A 75 15.65 9.35 -11.04
C GLY A 75 16.76 8.38 -11.47
N LEU A 76 16.44 7.08 -11.51
CA LEU A 76 17.37 6.05 -11.96
C LEU A 76 17.76 6.15 -13.46
N ARG A 77 17.01 6.89 -14.28
CA ARG A 77 17.29 7.13 -15.70
C ARG A 77 18.04 8.44 -15.96
N MET A 78 18.03 9.36 -15.00
CA MET A 78 18.74 10.64 -15.11
C MET A 78 20.26 10.41 -15.01
N ARG A 79 21.08 11.19 -15.71
CA ARG A 79 22.55 11.17 -15.53
C ARG A 79 22.95 12.08 -14.38
N ARG A 80 24.04 11.75 -13.67
CA ARG A 80 24.57 12.54 -12.54
C ARG A 80 23.54 12.79 -11.43
N VAL A 81 22.76 11.77 -11.08
CA VAL A 81 21.79 11.79 -9.97
C VAL A 81 22.08 10.62 -9.04
N GLY A 82 22.39 10.93 -7.78
CA GLY A 82 22.39 9.97 -6.68
C GLY A 82 20.97 9.85 -6.11
N THR A 83 20.49 8.62 -5.90
CA THR A 83 19.15 8.39 -5.34
C THR A 83 19.29 7.85 -3.92
N ILE A 84 18.65 8.51 -2.95
CA ILE A 84 18.55 8.06 -1.56
C ILE A 84 17.08 7.75 -1.27
N LEU A 85 16.80 6.52 -0.84
CA LEU A 85 15.48 6.14 -0.34
C LEU A 85 15.41 6.44 1.16
N SER A 86 14.49 7.31 1.55
CA SER A 86 14.11 7.50 2.95
C SER A 86 12.79 6.77 3.19
N GLY A 87 12.82 5.73 4.02
CA GLY A 87 11.69 4.81 4.13
C GLY A 87 11.81 3.82 5.28
N SER A 88 10.67 3.31 5.75
CA SER A 88 10.63 2.10 6.56
C SER A 88 11.11 0.89 5.74
N ALA A 89 11.52 -0.17 6.44
CA ALA A 89 12.09 -1.36 5.80
C ALA A 89 11.17 -1.96 4.73
N CYS A 90 9.85 -1.96 4.94
CA CYS A 90 8.90 -2.51 3.96
C CYS A 90 8.81 -1.68 2.67
N CYS A 91 8.84 -0.35 2.76
CA CYS A 91 8.87 0.53 1.59
C CYS A 91 10.14 0.32 0.77
N VAL A 92 11.29 0.27 1.44
CA VAL A 92 12.59 0.15 0.75
C VAL A 92 12.80 -1.23 0.16
N TYR A 93 12.35 -2.30 0.82
CA TYR A 93 12.35 -3.63 0.22
C TYR A 93 11.55 -3.67 -1.08
N GLY A 94 10.32 -3.14 -1.09
CA GLY A 94 9.51 -3.07 -2.32
C GLY A 94 10.18 -2.23 -3.42
N LEU A 95 10.74 -1.08 -3.06
CA LEU A 95 11.39 -0.18 -4.01
C LEU A 95 12.71 -0.74 -4.57
N THR A 96 13.51 -1.41 -3.74
CA THR A 96 14.76 -2.07 -4.16
C THR A 96 14.49 -3.30 -5.04
N PHE A 97 13.44 -4.06 -4.75
CA PHE A 97 12.97 -5.11 -5.65
C PHE A 97 12.64 -4.51 -7.02
N THR A 98 11.85 -3.43 -7.07
CA THR A 98 11.50 -2.81 -8.35
C THR A 98 12.68 -2.18 -9.08
N SER A 99 13.65 -1.57 -8.39
CA SER A 99 14.83 -0.99 -9.05
C SER A 99 15.67 -2.05 -9.76
N HIS A 100 15.69 -3.28 -9.24
CA HIS A 100 16.32 -4.43 -9.87
C HIS A 100 15.64 -4.79 -11.21
N PHE A 101 14.31 -4.95 -11.22
CA PHE A 101 13.56 -5.34 -12.42
C PHE A 101 13.49 -4.23 -13.48
N TYR A 102 13.39 -2.96 -13.07
CA TYR A 102 13.33 -1.84 -14.01
C TYR A 102 14.71 -1.39 -14.51
N GLY A 103 15.74 -2.22 -14.30
CA GLY A 103 16.93 -2.30 -15.14
C GLY A 103 17.91 -1.15 -14.96
N ALA A 104 17.86 -0.45 -13.85
CA ALA A 104 18.71 0.73 -13.67
C ALA A 104 20.18 0.39 -13.45
N LYS A 105 20.51 -0.82 -12.96
CA LYS A 105 21.88 -1.26 -12.56
C LYS A 105 22.65 -0.22 -11.71
N ARG A 106 21.94 0.71 -11.09
CA ARG A 106 22.51 1.79 -10.29
C ARG A 106 22.24 1.53 -8.82
N SER A 107 23.23 1.86 -8.01
CA SER A 107 23.11 1.85 -6.56
C SER A 107 22.07 2.86 -6.11
N VAL A 108 21.44 2.54 -5.00
CA VAL A 108 20.46 3.39 -4.34
C VAL A 108 20.88 3.46 -2.88
N GLY A 109 21.07 4.68 -2.36
CA GLY A 109 21.31 4.91 -0.95
C GLY A 109 20.05 4.64 -0.13
N TYR A 110 20.22 4.36 1.16
CA TYR A 110 19.12 4.05 2.06
C TYR A 110 19.29 4.76 3.41
N VAL A 111 18.28 5.52 3.81
CA VAL A 111 18.14 6.08 5.16
C VAL A 111 16.92 5.43 5.82
N PRO A 112 17.12 4.51 6.79
CA PRO A 112 16.02 3.88 7.51
C PRO A 112 15.35 4.87 8.48
N PHE A 113 14.04 4.72 8.66
CA PHE A 113 13.35 5.34 9.78
C PHE A 113 12.39 4.37 10.47
N ASN A 114 12.09 4.68 11.73
CA ASN A 114 11.06 4.04 12.53
C ASN A 114 10.27 5.12 13.30
N SER A 115 9.29 4.71 14.10
CA SER A 115 8.46 5.65 14.86
C SER A 115 9.28 6.56 15.78
N GLU A 116 10.36 6.04 16.39
CA GLU A 116 11.23 6.80 17.28
C GLU A 116 12.02 7.88 16.52
N SER A 117 12.64 7.53 15.39
CA SER A 117 13.41 8.49 14.58
C SER A 117 12.53 9.57 13.94
N LEU A 118 11.24 9.28 13.71
CA LEU A 118 10.26 10.25 13.22
C LEU A 118 9.87 11.27 14.29
N VAL A 119 9.62 10.83 15.54
CA VAL A 119 9.18 11.75 16.60
C VAL A 119 10.32 12.55 17.22
N THR A 120 11.54 12.01 17.19
CA THR A 120 12.73 12.70 17.72
C THR A 120 13.35 13.69 16.73
N GLY A 121 12.90 13.69 15.47
CA GLY A 121 13.49 14.50 14.41
C GLY A 121 14.83 13.96 13.86
N LYS A 122 15.32 12.83 14.40
CA LYS A 122 16.59 12.21 13.99
C LYS A 122 16.64 11.91 12.48
N LEU A 123 15.50 11.60 11.86
CA LEU A 123 15.42 11.37 10.42
C LEU A 123 16.02 12.51 9.58
N TYR A 124 15.84 13.76 10.00
CA TYR A 124 16.40 14.91 9.26
C TYR A 124 17.94 14.88 9.29
N GLU A 125 18.53 14.65 10.45
CA GLU A 125 19.98 14.55 10.62
C GLU A 125 20.55 13.39 9.82
N ASP A 126 19.91 12.21 9.89
CA ASP A 126 20.32 11.02 9.14
C ASP A 126 20.26 11.26 7.61
N ILE A 127 19.26 11.99 7.11
CA ILE A 127 19.18 12.38 5.69
C ILE A 127 20.30 13.37 5.33
N ARG A 128 20.53 14.40 6.15
CA ARG A 128 21.57 15.40 5.90
C ARG A 128 22.94 14.72 5.79
N ASP A 129 23.25 13.84 6.73
CA ASP A 129 24.53 13.16 6.80
C ASP A 129 24.70 12.21 5.60
N ALA A 130 23.65 11.48 5.21
CA ALA A 130 23.66 10.64 4.01
C ALA A 130 23.86 11.43 2.71
N VAL A 131 23.31 12.65 2.63
CA VAL A 131 23.54 13.55 1.48
C VAL A 131 25.00 14.00 1.44
N HIS A 132 25.58 14.39 2.58
CA HIS A 132 26.99 14.78 2.63
C HIS A 132 27.95 13.63 2.31
N GLU A 133 27.64 12.41 2.76
CA GLU A 133 28.43 11.22 2.43
C GLU A 133 28.35 10.87 0.94
N MET A 134 27.16 10.97 0.34
CA MET A 134 26.97 10.66 -1.08
C MET A 134 27.55 11.72 -2.00
N ALA A 135 27.45 13.00 -1.62
CA ALA A 135 27.97 14.12 -2.36
C ALA A 135 29.47 14.30 -2.09
N ASP A 136 30.30 13.39 -2.61
CA ASP A 136 31.76 13.50 -2.58
C ASP A 136 32.26 14.29 -3.82
N PRO A 137 32.68 15.57 -3.68
CA PRO A 137 33.16 16.38 -4.79
C PRO A 137 34.52 15.90 -5.34
N GLY A 138 35.25 15.06 -4.60
CA GLY A 138 36.51 14.47 -5.04
C GLY A 138 36.30 13.22 -5.90
N ALA A 139 35.20 12.49 -5.69
CA ALA A 139 34.86 11.29 -6.46
C ALA A 139 33.92 11.55 -7.65
N TYR A 140 33.14 12.64 -7.61
CA TYR A 140 32.12 12.98 -8.61
C TYR A 140 32.34 14.40 -9.17
N ASP A 141 31.95 14.60 -10.43
CA ASP A 141 32.24 15.78 -11.25
C ASP A 141 31.30 16.99 -11.04
#